data_AF-A0A9W4S9W4-F1
#
_entry.id   AF-A0A9W4S9W4-F1
#
_cell.length_a   1.000
_cell.length_b   1.000
_cell.length_c   1.000
_cell.angle_alpha   90.00
_cell.angle_beta   90.00
_cell.angle_gamma   90.00
#
_symmetry.space_group_name_H-M   'P 1'
#
loop_
_entity.id
_entity.type
_entity.pdbx_description
1 polymer ?
#
loop_
_entity_poly.entity_id
_entity_poly.type
_entity_poly.pdbx_seq_one_letter_code
_entity_poly.pdbx_strand_id
1 'polypeptide(L)'
;EGVVVTISAGNSGNGGAYYASSGSSGENVIAVASAEVKRNESGEVIQPSYFTSWGGLYDLSVKPDIAAPGTDVFSTWPGGDGNEFVLLSGTSMAGPYVAGVAALYISKHGGRDVHGKEFAKDLAMRVVSSGASLPWLLYGGGSDEAYRAPSQQVGGGLIDARKVLGYGTSLELTRFGLNDTANFRASQGVTVRNGGNESVKYSFEVESWAGFEMLRPFDAKDVGETPRIRYRPEMTPSNITLTAGVPEEFELGPGETRKAEFTFEIPQGVNETALPVYGGRVLVKGSNGETVAVPFQGLAFDLKEQMQSAFHGTYPWLRSTSAYSNKTTFNFNTATGAQDFPMMFMKIKWGTREVRWDIYESGFENERDWEYPPVPGQQGYIGSATSWSSAGSVASFNPARHNASDTFSFPVTDQGRNALTTGGFTTAYYWFGKMADGTQIAPGNYTMRFAVLVPFSDPVEAGSWKGLTTEITVLPTGNTTVARRWQ
;
A
#
# COMPACT_ATOMS: atom_id res chain seq x y z
N GLU A 1 -19.50 9.16 -8.37
CA GLU A 1 -20.19 9.70 -9.58
C GLU A 1 -20.65 8.62 -10.56
N GLY A 2 -20.71 7.33 -10.16
CA GLY A 2 -21.25 6.28 -11.04
C GLY A 2 -20.34 5.89 -12.21
N VAL A 3 -19.04 6.18 -12.09
CA VAL A 3 -18.01 5.85 -13.09
C VAL A 3 -17.14 4.73 -12.54
N VAL A 4 -16.88 3.72 -13.38
CA VAL A 4 -15.88 2.69 -13.07
C VAL A 4 -14.49 3.24 -13.30
N VAL A 5 -13.63 3.12 -12.30
CA VAL A 5 -12.26 3.64 -12.34
C VAL A 5 -11.30 2.48 -12.23
N THR A 6 -10.48 2.26 -13.28
CA THR A 6 -9.39 1.29 -13.28
C THR A 6 -8.07 2.01 -13.04
N ILE A 7 -7.27 1.52 -12.09
CA ILE A 7 -5.94 2.07 -11.79
C ILE A 7 -4.91 0.96 -11.84
N SER A 8 -3.80 1.19 -12.52
CA SER A 8 -2.66 0.27 -12.54
C SER A 8 -2.11 0.05 -11.13
N ALA A 9 -1.87 -1.20 -10.74
CA ALA A 9 -1.36 -1.52 -9.39
C ALA A 9 0.02 -0.90 -9.09
N GLY A 10 0.84 -0.71 -10.13
CA GLY A 10 2.21 -0.20 -10.05
C GLY A 10 3.23 -1.22 -10.56
N ASN A 11 4.45 -0.75 -10.85
CA ASN A 11 5.53 -1.57 -11.43
C ASN A 11 6.68 -1.80 -10.43
N SER A 12 6.36 -1.86 -9.13
CA SER A 12 7.34 -2.00 -8.05
C SER A 12 7.28 -3.37 -7.37
N GLY A 13 6.89 -4.42 -8.12
CA GLY A 13 6.72 -5.79 -7.62
C GLY A 13 7.96 -6.38 -6.96
N ASN A 14 9.16 -5.93 -7.33
CA ASN A 14 10.38 -6.34 -6.64
C ASN A 14 10.39 -5.93 -5.16
N GLY A 15 9.67 -4.85 -4.80
CA GLY A 15 9.51 -4.40 -3.41
C GLY A 15 8.87 -5.44 -2.49
N GLY A 16 8.11 -6.40 -3.02
CA GLY A 16 7.38 -7.41 -2.24
C GLY A 16 6.00 -6.93 -1.76
N ALA A 17 5.34 -7.74 -0.93
CA ALA A 17 3.99 -7.50 -0.40
C ALA A 17 3.82 -6.16 0.33
N TYR A 18 2.60 -5.62 0.37
CA TYR A 18 2.29 -4.35 1.03
C TYR A 18 3.09 -3.17 0.47
N TYR A 19 3.23 -3.11 -0.85
CA TYR A 19 3.94 -2.07 -1.60
C TYR A 19 3.11 -1.56 -2.80
N ALA A 20 1.79 -1.43 -2.58
CA ALA A 20 0.86 -0.89 -3.56
C ALA A 20 1.10 0.60 -3.81
N SER A 21 0.67 1.09 -4.98
CA SER A 21 0.78 2.51 -5.36
C SER A 21 -0.43 3.33 -4.88
N SER A 22 -0.24 4.64 -4.66
CA SER A 22 -1.22 5.54 -4.03
C SER A 22 -2.55 5.69 -4.79
N GLY A 23 -2.56 5.60 -6.12
CA GLY A 23 -3.81 5.59 -6.88
C GLY A 23 -4.55 4.25 -6.77
N SER A 24 -3.79 3.15 -6.75
CA SER A 24 -4.35 1.79 -6.67
C SER A 24 -4.91 1.44 -5.29
N SER A 25 -4.54 2.19 -4.25
CA SER A 25 -5.03 2.02 -2.89
C SER A 25 -6.42 2.61 -2.65
N GLY A 26 -7.05 3.24 -3.65
CA GLY A 26 -8.41 3.75 -3.51
C GLY A 26 -9.44 2.63 -3.21
N GLU A 27 -10.36 2.89 -2.30
CA GLU A 27 -11.37 1.91 -1.85
C GLU A 27 -12.24 1.40 -3.02
N ASN A 28 -12.77 2.33 -3.82
CA ASN A 28 -13.75 2.04 -4.88
C ASN A 28 -13.15 2.00 -6.30
N VAL A 29 -11.82 2.02 -6.43
CA VAL A 29 -11.16 1.80 -7.74
C VAL A 29 -10.90 0.32 -7.96
N ILE A 30 -10.77 -0.09 -9.22
CA ILE A 30 -10.28 -1.41 -9.62
C ILE A 30 -8.76 -1.32 -9.82
N ALA A 31 -7.99 -1.80 -8.86
CA ALA A 31 -6.54 -1.93 -8.93
C ALA A 31 -6.16 -3.14 -9.79
N VAL A 32 -5.42 -2.90 -10.88
CA VAL A 32 -5.13 -3.90 -11.90
C VAL A 32 -3.66 -4.32 -11.86
N ALA A 33 -3.42 -5.56 -11.45
CA ALA A 33 -2.14 -6.25 -11.55
C ALA A 33 -1.84 -6.68 -12.99
N SER A 34 -0.56 -6.95 -13.26
CA SER A 34 -0.10 -7.42 -14.57
C SER A 34 0.15 -8.92 -14.56
N ALA A 35 -0.31 -9.58 -15.62
CA ALA A 35 0.02 -10.96 -15.97
C ALA A 35 0.77 -11.00 -17.31
N GLU A 36 1.56 -12.05 -17.49
CA GLU A 36 2.36 -12.32 -18.67
C GLU A 36 2.13 -13.72 -19.21
N VAL A 37 2.33 -13.88 -20.50
CA VAL A 37 2.42 -15.20 -21.14
C VAL A 37 3.89 -15.54 -21.27
N LYS A 38 4.34 -16.61 -20.61
CA LYS A 38 5.69 -17.12 -20.75
C LYS A 38 5.69 -18.40 -21.55
N ARG A 39 6.51 -18.45 -22.59
CA ARG A 39 6.78 -19.67 -23.37
C ARG A 39 7.97 -20.40 -22.77
N ASN A 40 7.78 -21.67 -22.46
CA ASN A 40 8.84 -22.59 -22.05
C ASN A 40 8.78 -23.89 -22.88
N GLU A 41 9.70 -24.83 -22.63
CA GLU A 41 9.76 -26.11 -23.35
C GLU A 41 8.48 -26.96 -23.20
N SER A 42 7.71 -26.72 -22.13
CA SER A 42 6.47 -27.43 -21.81
C SER A 42 5.20 -26.77 -22.37
N GLY A 43 5.31 -25.57 -22.96
CA GLY A 43 4.19 -24.83 -23.55
C GLY A 43 4.10 -23.36 -23.11
N GLU A 44 2.90 -22.80 -23.20
CA GLU A 44 2.59 -21.45 -22.75
C GLU A 44 2.01 -21.50 -21.32
N VAL A 45 2.61 -20.75 -20.40
CA VAL A 45 2.09 -20.56 -19.05
C VAL A 45 1.72 -19.10 -18.87
N ILE A 46 0.49 -18.84 -18.40
CA ILE A 46 0.09 -17.51 -17.97
C ILE A 46 0.43 -17.37 -16.50
N GLN A 47 1.22 -16.37 -16.15
CA GLN A 47 1.72 -16.14 -14.78
C GLN A 47 1.68 -14.65 -14.44
N PRO A 48 1.84 -14.26 -13.16
CA PRO A 48 1.95 -12.84 -12.81
C PRO A 48 3.24 -12.24 -13.40
N SER A 49 3.21 -10.99 -13.86
CA SER A 49 4.43 -10.29 -14.31
C SER A 49 5.31 -9.95 -13.10
N TYR A 50 6.62 -10.17 -13.17
CA TYR A 50 7.54 -9.95 -12.04
C TYR A 50 7.52 -8.53 -11.45
N PHE A 51 7.19 -7.53 -12.28
CA PHE A 51 7.16 -6.12 -11.90
C PHE A 51 5.83 -5.69 -11.26
N THR A 52 4.77 -6.50 -11.32
CA THR A 52 3.46 -6.08 -10.79
C THR A 52 3.58 -5.79 -9.29
N SER A 53 3.22 -4.58 -8.85
CA SER A 53 3.22 -4.23 -7.44
C SER A 53 2.28 -5.14 -6.66
N TRP A 54 2.71 -5.55 -5.46
CA TRP A 54 1.93 -6.39 -4.58
C TRP A 54 1.18 -5.50 -3.59
N GLY A 55 -0.10 -5.82 -3.39
CA GLY A 55 -0.95 -5.20 -2.40
C GLY A 55 -1.02 -6.01 -1.09
N GLY A 56 -2.21 -6.01 -0.51
CA GLY A 56 -2.38 -5.65 0.89
C GLY A 56 -2.03 -4.17 1.09
N LEU A 57 -2.92 -3.38 1.67
CA LEU A 57 -2.62 -2.01 2.03
C LEU A 57 -2.14 -1.94 3.49
N TYR A 58 -1.58 -0.79 3.89
CA TYR A 58 -1.03 -0.64 5.24
C TYR A 58 -2.08 -0.85 6.35
N ASP A 59 -3.35 -0.60 6.02
CA ASP A 59 -4.56 -0.77 6.85
C ASP A 59 -5.21 -2.16 6.65
N LEU A 60 -4.52 -3.07 5.95
CA LEU A 60 -4.97 -4.43 5.61
C LEU A 60 -6.15 -4.50 4.63
N SER A 61 -6.45 -3.40 3.95
CA SER A 61 -7.40 -3.41 2.83
C SER A 61 -6.91 -4.28 1.67
N VAL A 62 -7.84 -5.02 1.06
CA VAL A 62 -7.55 -6.01 0.01
C VAL A 62 -7.24 -5.33 -1.33
N LYS A 63 -6.00 -5.45 -1.79
CA LYS A 63 -5.52 -5.02 -3.12
C LYS A 63 -4.40 -5.96 -3.62
N PRO A 64 -4.10 -6.02 -4.94
CA PRO A 64 -4.89 -5.47 -6.04
C PRO A 64 -6.21 -6.24 -6.17
N ASP A 65 -7.04 -5.84 -7.13
CA ASP A 65 -8.40 -6.38 -7.27
C ASP A 65 -8.48 -7.50 -8.31
N ILE A 66 -7.72 -7.36 -9.38
CA ILE A 66 -7.72 -8.28 -10.52
C ILE A 66 -6.37 -8.18 -11.24
N ALA A 67 -6.01 -9.20 -12.01
CA ALA A 67 -4.88 -9.19 -12.93
C ALA A 67 -5.37 -9.18 -14.39
N ALA A 68 -4.60 -8.57 -15.28
CA ALA A 68 -4.85 -8.56 -16.71
C ALA A 68 -3.54 -8.61 -17.51
N PRO A 69 -3.58 -8.93 -18.82
CA PRO A 69 -2.38 -8.93 -19.66
C PRO A 69 -1.67 -7.57 -19.63
N GLY A 70 -0.38 -7.56 -19.29
CA GLY A 70 0.39 -6.32 -19.19
C GLY A 70 1.87 -6.43 -19.54
N THR A 71 2.38 -7.61 -19.90
CA THR A 71 3.73 -7.78 -20.45
C THR A 71 3.66 -7.89 -21.97
N ASP A 72 4.59 -7.22 -22.66
CA ASP A 72 4.79 -7.23 -24.10
C ASP A 72 3.48 -7.01 -24.89
N VAL A 73 2.73 -5.98 -24.47
CA VAL A 73 1.47 -5.61 -25.11
C VAL A 73 1.78 -4.74 -26.32
N PHE A 74 1.37 -5.21 -27.50
CA PHE A 74 1.49 -4.48 -28.76
C PHE A 74 0.40 -3.42 -28.87
N SER A 75 0.79 -2.15 -28.96
CA SER A 75 -0.18 -1.05 -29.04
C SER A 75 0.35 0.16 -29.82
N THR A 76 -0.51 1.14 -30.05
CA THR A 76 -0.21 2.39 -30.76
C THR A 76 0.76 3.27 -29.98
N TRP A 77 1.74 3.89 -30.64
CA TRP A 77 2.72 4.79 -30.03
C TRP A 77 2.59 6.24 -30.57
N PRO A 78 2.29 7.24 -29.74
CA PRO A 78 2.22 8.62 -30.19
C PRO A 78 3.63 9.21 -30.39
N GLY A 79 3.84 9.90 -31.53
CA GLY A 79 5.04 10.71 -31.77
C GLY A 79 6.09 10.13 -32.73
N GLY A 80 5.80 9.03 -33.42
CA GLY A 80 6.60 8.56 -34.56
C GLY A 80 6.03 9.04 -35.89
N ASP A 81 6.88 9.34 -36.86
CA ASP A 81 6.46 9.57 -38.25
C ASP A 81 5.96 8.23 -38.83
N GLY A 82 4.63 8.07 -39.01
CA GLY A 82 4.07 6.96 -39.80
C GLY A 82 3.30 5.85 -39.09
N ASN A 83 2.43 6.17 -38.12
CA ASN A 83 1.52 5.20 -37.47
C ASN A 83 2.25 4.04 -36.76
N GLU A 84 3.21 4.38 -35.90
CA GLU A 84 4.03 3.38 -35.20
C GLU A 84 3.25 2.57 -34.13
N PHE A 85 3.68 1.33 -33.97
CA PHE A 85 3.25 0.42 -32.91
C PHE A 85 4.47 -0.11 -32.17
N VAL A 86 4.33 -0.34 -30.87
CA VAL A 86 5.42 -0.82 -29.99
C VAL A 86 4.92 -1.89 -29.02
N LEU A 87 5.84 -2.73 -28.55
CA LEU A 87 5.63 -3.63 -27.42
C LEU A 87 6.06 -2.91 -26.15
N LEU A 88 5.14 -2.78 -25.19
CA LEU A 88 5.46 -2.23 -23.86
C LEU A 88 4.97 -3.17 -22.77
N SER A 89 5.67 -3.09 -21.64
CA SER A 89 5.41 -3.88 -20.44
C SER A 89 5.13 -2.98 -19.26
N GLY A 90 4.04 -3.26 -18.54
CA GLY A 90 3.65 -2.54 -17.33
C GLY A 90 2.20 -2.80 -16.92
N THR A 91 1.92 -2.59 -15.64
CA THR A 91 0.51 -2.48 -15.17
C THR A 91 -0.23 -1.33 -15.85
N SER A 92 0.49 -0.37 -16.45
CA SER A 92 -0.01 0.67 -17.35
C SER A 92 -0.66 0.13 -18.64
N MET A 93 -0.37 -1.12 -19.03
CA MET A 93 -0.99 -1.81 -20.16
C MET A 93 -2.14 -2.71 -19.68
N ALA A 94 -2.01 -3.31 -18.49
CA ALA A 94 -3.07 -4.09 -17.86
C ALA A 94 -4.30 -3.25 -17.47
N GLY A 95 -4.08 -2.05 -16.93
CA GLY A 95 -5.14 -1.09 -16.56
C GLY A 95 -6.14 -0.80 -17.70
N PRO A 96 -5.70 -0.31 -18.87
CA PRO A 96 -6.59 -0.04 -20.00
C PRO A 96 -7.23 -1.30 -20.60
N TYR A 97 -6.62 -2.48 -20.46
CA TYR A 97 -7.27 -3.75 -20.84
C TYR A 97 -8.57 -3.94 -20.06
N VAL A 98 -8.53 -3.79 -18.74
CA VAL A 98 -9.73 -3.91 -17.88
C VAL A 98 -10.73 -2.79 -18.17
N ALA A 99 -10.26 -1.57 -18.43
CA ALA A 99 -11.13 -0.47 -18.83
C ALA A 99 -11.91 -0.78 -20.12
N GLY A 100 -11.25 -1.42 -21.10
CA GLY A 100 -11.88 -1.90 -22.34
C GLY A 100 -12.94 -2.97 -22.09
N VAL A 101 -12.67 -3.95 -21.21
CA VAL A 101 -13.66 -4.97 -20.83
C VAL A 101 -14.87 -4.34 -20.14
N ALA A 102 -14.65 -3.38 -19.23
CA ALA A 102 -15.72 -2.62 -18.60
C ALA A 102 -16.54 -1.83 -19.62
N ALA A 103 -15.89 -1.20 -20.61
CA ALA A 103 -16.57 -0.48 -21.68
C ALA A 103 -17.44 -1.39 -22.57
N LEU A 104 -17.00 -2.63 -22.85
CA LEU A 104 -17.82 -3.62 -23.55
C LEU A 104 -19.09 -3.96 -22.78
N TYR A 105 -18.98 -4.13 -21.45
CA TYR A 105 -20.14 -4.38 -20.59
C TYR A 105 -21.09 -3.19 -20.60
N ILE A 106 -20.57 -1.97 -20.41
CA ILE A 106 -21.35 -0.72 -20.48
C ILE A 106 -22.10 -0.64 -21.82
N SER A 107 -21.42 -0.88 -22.94
CA SER A 107 -22.03 -0.86 -24.28
C SER A 107 -23.15 -1.89 -24.43
N LYS A 108 -22.98 -3.10 -23.90
CA LYS A 108 -24.00 -4.16 -23.96
C LYS A 108 -25.25 -3.81 -23.15
N HIS A 109 -25.09 -3.04 -22.07
CA HIS A 109 -26.13 -2.78 -21.09
C HIS A 109 -26.77 -1.38 -21.19
N GLY A 110 -26.65 -0.69 -22.33
CA GLY A 110 -27.33 0.61 -22.56
C GLY A 110 -26.41 1.83 -22.58
N GLY A 111 -25.10 1.63 -22.60
CA GLY A 111 -24.14 2.72 -22.74
C GLY A 111 -24.10 3.64 -21.52
N ARG A 112 -23.93 4.94 -21.75
CA ARG A 112 -23.83 5.93 -20.66
C ARG A 112 -25.14 6.09 -19.88
N ASP A 113 -26.27 5.69 -20.43
CA ASP A 113 -27.59 5.88 -19.81
C ASP A 113 -27.77 5.02 -18.55
N VAL A 114 -26.98 3.95 -18.39
CA VAL A 114 -26.98 3.09 -17.19
C VAL A 114 -25.95 3.49 -16.14
N HIS A 115 -25.17 4.54 -16.38
CA HIS A 115 -24.21 5.03 -15.38
C HIS A 115 -24.94 5.41 -14.08
N GLY A 116 -24.40 4.93 -12.97
CA GLY A 116 -24.96 5.11 -11.64
C GLY A 116 -24.08 4.46 -10.60
N LYS A 117 -24.19 4.89 -9.33
CA LYS A 117 -23.33 4.37 -8.25
C LYS A 117 -23.43 2.84 -8.13
N GLU A 118 -24.65 2.31 -8.19
CA GLU A 118 -24.89 0.86 -8.08
C GLU A 118 -24.42 0.10 -9.31
N PHE A 119 -24.65 0.63 -10.51
CA PHE A 119 -24.12 0.03 -11.74
C PHE A 119 -22.58 -0.02 -11.72
N ALA A 120 -21.91 1.05 -11.29
CA ALA A 120 -20.46 1.09 -11.21
C ALA A 120 -19.91 0.09 -10.18
N LYS A 121 -20.58 -0.08 -9.03
CA LYS A 121 -20.21 -1.08 -8.02
C LYS A 121 -20.44 -2.50 -8.54
N ASP A 122 -21.59 -2.78 -9.16
CA ASP A 122 -21.91 -4.08 -9.75
C ASP A 122 -20.89 -4.45 -10.84
N LEU A 123 -20.60 -3.54 -11.77
CA LEU A 123 -19.61 -3.75 -12.82
C LEU A 123 -18.20 -3.93 -12.22
N ALA A 124 -17.82 -3.15 -11.22
CA ALA A 124 -16.54 -3.35 -10.54
C ALA A 124 -16.46 -4.76 -9.94
N MET A 125 -17.49 -5.22 -9.24
CA MET A 125 -17.48 -6.55 -8.64
C MET A 125 -17.50 -7.65 -9.70
N ARG A 126 -18.25 -7.50 -10.80
CA ARG A 126 -18.23 -8.45 -11.93
C ARG A 126 -16.83 -8.62 -12.50
N VAL A 127 -16.06 -7.55 -12.62
CA VAL A 127 -14.65 -7.60 -13.03
C VAL A 127 -13.82 -8.38 -12.00
N VAL A 128 -13.87 -8.00 -10.73
CA VAL A 128 -13.11 -8.64 -9.64
C VAL A 128 -13.43 -10.13 -9.52
N SER A 129 -14.71 -10.49 -9.62
CA SER A 129 -15.19 -11.84 -9.39
C SER A 129 -14.99 -12.79 -10.57
N SER A 130 -14.56 -12.28 -11.72
CA SER A 130 -14.30 -13.07 -12.93
C SER A 130 -12.98 -13.83 -12.89
N GLY A 131 -12.07 -13.45 -11.99
CA GLY A 131 -10.67 -13.83 -12.04
C GLY A 131 -10.41 -15.35 -11.98
N ALA A 132 -9.40 -15.80 -12.74
CA ALA A 132 -8.86 -17.14 -12.69
C ALA A 132 -7.52 -17.16 -11.94
N SER A 133 -7.27 -18.18 -11.13
CA SER A 133 -6.01 -18.30 -10.38
C SER A 133 -4.81 -18.37 -11.33
N LEU A 134 -3.71 -17.73 -10.96
CA LEU A 134 -2.42 -17.82 -11.66
C LEU A 134 -1.45 -18.68 -10.82
N PRO A 135 -0.45 -19.35 -11.43
CA PRO A 135 0.57 -20.08 -10.70
C PRO A 135 1.57 -19.12 -10.02
N TRP A 136 2.28 -19.59 -9.00
CA TRP A 136 3.33 -18.82 -8.33
C TRP A 136 4.49 -18.51 -9.29
N LEU A 137 5.00 -17.28 -9.27
CA LEU A 137 6.17 -16.87 -10.06
C LEU A 137 7.48 -17.11 -9.30
N LEU A 138 8.31 -18.03 -9.80
CA LEU A 138 9.65 -18.28 -9.27
C LEU A 138 10.61 -17.12 -9.57
N TYR A 139 11.67 -16.98 -8.76
CA TYR A 139 12.66 -15.92 -8.97
C TYR A 139 13.33 -15.98 -10.35
N GLY A 140 13.71 -17.18 -10.81
CA GLY A 140 14.27 -17.42 -12.15
C GLY A 140 13.29 -17.20 -13.32
N GLY A 141 12.07 -16.75 -13.01
CA GLY A 141 11.03 -16.40 -13.97
C GLY A 141 10.19 -17.57 -14.46
N GLY A 142 10.44 -18.81 -14.00
CA GLY A 142 9.51 -19.93 -14.23
C GLY A 142 8.29 -19.84 -13.32
N SER A 143 7.32 -20.71 -13.54
CA SER A 143 6.16 -20.90 -12.66
C SER A 143 6.35 -22.12 -11.76
N ASP A 144 5.79 -22.06 -10.55
CA ASP A 144 5.52 -23.24 -9.74
C ASP A 144 4.00 -23.46 -9.71
N GLU A 145 3.54 -24.43 -10.49
CA GLU A 145 2.11 -24.74 -10.63
C GLU A 145 1.53 -25.49 -9.42
N ALA A 146 2.38 -25.97 -8.50
CA ALA A 146 1.91 -26.54 -7.24
C ALA A 146 1.29 -25.48 -6.33
N TYR A 147 1.64 -24.20 -6.55
CA TYR A 147 1.15 -23.07 -5.76
C TYR A 147 0.40 -22.07 -6.62
N ARG A 148 -0.70 -21.53 -6.10
CA ARG A 148 -1.40 -20.39 -6.70
C ARG A 148 -0.77 -19.10 -6.20
N ALA A 149 -0.56 -18.14 -7.10
CA ALA A 149 -0.10 -16.80 -6.76
C ALA A 149 -1.02 -16.19 -5.69
N PRO A 150 -0.46 -15.53 -4.66
CA PRO A 150 -1.24 -15.00 -3.55
C PRO A 150 -2.19 -13.90 -4.03
N SER A 151 -3.33 -13.75 -3.37
CA SER A 151 -4.29 -12.70 -3.69
C SER A 151 -3.69 -11.30 -3.45
N GLN A 152 -2.67 -11.16 -2.60
CA GLN A 152 -1.88 -9.94 -2.45
C GLN A 152 -1.11 -9.56 -3.72
N GLN A 153 -0.83 -10.51 -4.63
CA GLN A 153 -0.17 -10.23 -5.90
C GLN A 153 -1.16 -10.01 -7.04
N VAL A 154 -2.24 -10.80 -7.10
CA VAL A 154 -3.12 -10.87 -8.28
C VAL A 154 -4.60 -10.57 -8.03
N GLY A 155 -4.98 -10.24 -6.79
CA GLY A 155 -6.38 -9.99 -6.42
C GLY A 155 -7.24 -11.23 -6.64
N GLY A 156 -8.33 -11.08 -7.39
CA GLY A 156 -9.19 -12.19 -7.83
C GLY A 156 -8.56 -13.11 -8.89
N GLY A 157 -7.39 -12.77 -9.42
CA GLY A 157 -6.69 -13.51 -10.48
C GLY A 157 -6.83 -12.87 -11.86
N LEU A 158 -6.54 -13.61 -12.92
CA LEU A 158 -6.61 -13.14 -14.31
C LEU A 158 -8.07 -12.94 -14.75
N ILE A 159 -8.43 -11.72 -15.17
CA ILE A 159 -9.76 -11.37 -15.67
C ILE A 159 -10.25 -12.33 -16.78
N ASP A 160 -11.52 -12.72 -16.72
CA ASP A 160 -12.22 -13.41 -17.82
C ASP A 160 -13.34 -12.53 -18.38
N ALA A 161 -13.08 -11.90 -19.53
CA ALA A 161 -14.05 -11.01 -20.17
C ALA A 161 -15.37 -11.71 -20.55
N ARG A 162 -15.35 -13.03 -20.82
CA ARG A 162 -16.57 -13.78 -21.14
C ARG A 162 -17.45 -13.93 -19.91
N LYS A 163 -16.85 -14.14 -18.73
CA LYS A 163 -17.60 -14.15 -17.47
C LYS A 163 -18.20 -12.78 -17.17
N VAL A 164 -17.40 -11.71 -17.30
CA VAL A 164 -17.86 -10.32 -17.08
C VAL A 164 -19.08 -10.01 -17.95
N LEU A 165 -19.04 -10.37 -19.23
CA LEU A 165 -20.10 -10.07 -20.20
C LEU A 165 -21.27 -11.05 -20.18
N GLY A 166 -21.02 -12.32 -19.82
CA GLY A 166 -21.94 -13.43 -20.06
C GLY A 166 -22.71 -13.91 -18.83
N TYR A 167 -22.16 -13.74 -17.63
CA TYR A 167 -22.75 -14.36 -16.44
C TYR A 167 -23.97 -13.60 -15.91
N GLY A 168 -25.02 -14.37 -15.59
CA GLY A 168 -26.21 -13.90 -14.88
C GLY A 168 -25.95 -13.71 -13.38
N THR A 169 -25.11 -14.56 -12.78
CA THR A 169 -24.70 -14.45 -11.38
C THR A 169 -23.86 -13.19 -11.15
N SER A 170 -24.22 -12.42 -10.13
CA SER A 170 -23.47 -11.23 -9.69
C SER A 170 -23.36 -11.21 -8.17
N LEU A 171 -22.35 -10.49 -7.67
CA LEU A 171 -22.05 -10.34 -6.26
C LEU A 171 -22.07 -8.86 -5.89
N GLU A 172 -22.45 -8.53 -4.65
CA GLU A 172 -22.22 -7.18 -4.12
C GLU A 172 -20.72 -6.86 -4.07
N LEU A 173 -20.34 -5.60 -4.29
CA LEU A 173 -18.95 -5.17 -4.25
C LEU A 173 -18.37 -5.35 -2.85
N THR A 174 -17.58 -6.40 -2.69
CA THR A 174 -16.91 -6.72 -1.43
C THR A 174 -15.61 -7.46 -1.68
N ARG A 175 -14.73 -7.40 -0.68
CA ARG A 175 -13.49 -8.16 -0.58
C ARG A 175 -13.32 -8.55 0.87
N PHE A 176 -12.82 -9.74 1.13
CA PHE A 176 -12.73 -10.24 2.49
C PHE A 176 -11.35 -9.93 3.07
N GLY A 177 -11.24 -8.74 3.67
CA GLY A 177 -10.11 -8.42 4.55
C GLY A 177 -10.31 -9.13 5.88
N LEU A 178 -9.53 -10.19 6.12
CA LEU A 178 -9.56 -10.98 7.35
C LEU A 178 -8.76 -10.32 8.49
N ASN A 179 -7.99 -9.28 8.16
CA ASN A 179 -7.18 -8.50 9.08
C ASN A 179 -6.01 -9.31 9.69
N ASP A 180 -5.47 -8.86 10.80
CA ASP A 180 -4.43 -9.52 11.60
C ASP A 180 -5.03 -10.37 12.72
N THR A 181 -4.21 -11.05 13.54
CA THR A 181 -4.75 -11.96 14.57
C THR A 181 -5.44 -11.23 15.71
N ALA A 182 -4.96 -10.04 16.09
CA ALA A 182 -5.53 -9.24 17.16
C ALA A 182 -6.87 -8.60 16.77
N ASN A 183 -7.04 -8.23 15.49
CA ASN A 183 -8.24 -7.58 14.96
C ASN A 183 -8.97 -8.47 13.95
N PHE A 184 -8.88 -9.79 14.13
CA PHE A 184 -9.34 -10.78 13.16
C PHE A 184 -10.84 -10.64 12.86
N ARG A 185 -11.18 -10.62 11.58
CA ARG A 185 -12.56 -10.52 11.11
C ARG A 185 -13.06 -11.87 10.61
N ALA A 186 -13.43 -12.73 11.56
CA ALA A 186 -13.85 -14.11 11.31
C ALA A 186 -15.07 -14.22 10.38
N SER A 187 -16.12 -13.43 10.63
CA SER A 187 -17.35 -13.47 9.84
C SER A 187 -17.28 -12.49 8.67
N GLN A 188 -17.50 -13.01 7.45
CA GLN A 188 -17.55 -12.26 6.21
C GLN A 188 -18.74 -12.73 5.39
N GLY A 189 -19.33 -11.87 4.59
CA GLY A 189 -20.44 -12.26 3.75
C GLY A 189 -20.53 -11.49 2.46
N VAL A 190 -21.19 -12.10 1.49
CA VAL A 190 -21.44 -11.53 0.17
C VAL A 190 -22.87 -11.82 -0.26
N THR A 191 -23.59 -10.79 -0.67
CA THR A 191 -24.89 -10.94 -1.34
C THR A 191 -24.69 -11.51 -2.74
N VAL A 192 -25.27 -12.69 -2.98
CA VAL A 192 -25.36 -13.33 -4.30
C VAL A 192 -26.67 -12.92 -4.95
N ARG A 193 -26.61 -12.58 -6.24
CA ARG A 193 -27.77 -12.24 -7.07
C ARG A 193 -27.84 -13.14 -8.29
N ASN A 194 -29.01 -13.71 -8.53
CA ASN A 194 -29.34 -14.34 -9.80
C ASN A 194 -29.93 -13.30 -10.77
N GLY A 195 -29.12 -12.81 -11.71
CA GLY A 195 -29.56 -11.90 -12.78
C GLY A 195 -30.08 -12.62 -14.04
N GLY A 196 -30.15 -13.95 -14.02
CA GLY A 196 -30.67 -14.77 -15.11
C GLY A 196 -32.20 -14.84 -15.15
N ASN A 197 -32.71 -15.69 -16.04
CA ASN A 197 -34.14 -15.92 -16.26
C ASN A 197 -34.65 -17.29 -15.75
N GLU A 198 -33.76 -18.11 -15.20
CA GLU A 198 -34.06 -19.41 -14.61
C GLU A 198 -33.58 -19.47 -13.16
N SER A 199 -34.12 -20.39 -12.36
CA SER A 199 -33.63 -20.62 -11.00
C SER A 199 -32.23 -21.24 -11.01
N VAL A 200 -31.38 -20.81 -10.08
CA VAL A 200 -30.01 -21.31 -9.94
C VAL A 200 -29.77 -21.74 -8.50
N LYS A 201 -29.26 -22.97 -8.33
CA LYS A 201 -28.80 -23.48 -7.03
C LYS A 201 -27.33 -23.12 -6.85
N TYR A 202 -27.01 -22.51 -5.72
CA TYR A 202 -25.66 -22.03 -5.38
C TYR A 202 -25.01 -22.89 -4.31
N SER A 203 -23.75 -23.24 -4.54
CA SER A 203 -22.85 -23.89 -3.58
C SER A 203 -21.55 -23.09 -3.42
N PHE A 204 -20.81 -23.37 -2.36
CA PHE A 204 -19.73 -22.52 -1.89
C PHE A 204 -18.47 -23.31 -1.54
N GLU A 205 -17.31 -22.72 -1.82
CA GLU A 205 -16.00 -23.30 -1.51
C GLU A 205 -15.01 -22.20 -1.14
N VAL A 206 -14.06 -22.51 -0.26
CA VAL A 206 -12.92 -21.64 0.05
C VAL A 206 -11.69 -22.24 -0.58
N GLU A 207 -11.07 -21.51 -1.50
CA GLU A 207 -9.82 -21.90 -2.16
C GLU A 207 -8.67 -21.10 -1.54
N SER A 208 -7.80 -21.80 -0.81
CA SER A 208 -6.56 -21.22 -0.26
C SER A 208 -5.49 -21.12 -1.35
N TRP A 209 -4.84 -19.97 -1.45
CA TRP A 209 -3.69 -19.76 -2.32
C TRP A 209 -2.39 -19.71 -1.51
N ALA A 210 -1.24 -19.55 -2.17
CA ALA A 210 0.04 -19.57 -1.47
C ALA A 210 0.09 -18.52 -0.37
N GLY A 211 0.42 -18.95 0.85
CA GLY A 211 0.93 -18.07 1.88
C GLY A 211 2.43 -17.86 1.71
N PHE A 212 3.00 -16.96 2.52
CA PHE A 212 4.44 -16.75 2.59
C PHE A 212 4.80 -15.97 3.86
N GLU A 213 6.05 -16.08 4.29
CA GLU A 213 6.61 -15.28 5.36
C GLU A 213 7.17 -13.96 4.81
N MET A 214 6.77 -12.84 5.41
CA MET A 214 7.21 -11.52 4.95
C MET A 214 8.50 -11.04 5.59
N LEU A 215 8.87 -11.47 6.78
CA LEU A 215 10.02 -10.87 7.45
C LEU A 215 11.32 -11.52 6.97
N ARG A 216 12.28 -10.69 6.57
CA ARG A 216 13.69 -11.06 6.60
C ARG A 216 14.20 -10.74 8.02
N PRO A 217 14.60 -11.75 8.80
CA PRO A 217 15.12 -11.51 10.14
C PRO A 217 16.48 -10.80 10.08
N PHE A 218 16.91 -10.28 11.22
CA PHE A 218 18.27 -9.76 11.37
C PHE A 218 19.30 -10.86 11.08
N ASP A 219 20.29 -10.57 10.24
CA ASP A 219 21.43 -11.46 10.02
C ASP A 219 22.66 -10.83 10.66
N ALA A 220 23.15 -11.44 11.75
CA ALA A 220 24.35 -10.97 12.45
C ALA A 220 25.62 -10.98 11.57
N LYS A 221 25.61 -11.70 10.44
CA LYS A 221 26.71 -11.72 9.46
C LYS A 221 26.66 -10.55 8.49
N ASP A 222 25.52 -9.87 8.37
CA ASP A 222 25.32 -8.67 7.57
C ASP A 222 24.78 -7.55 8.48
N VAL A 223 25.68 -6.97 9.27
CA VAL A 223 25.38 -5.91 10.25
C VAL A 223 24.78 -4.64 9.62
N GLY A 224 24.79 -4.53 8.28
CA GLY A 224 24.11 -3.47 7.53
C GLY A 224 22.64 -3.75 7.23
N GLU A 225 22.19 -5.02 7.28
CA GLU A 225 20.80 -5.42 7.11
C GLU A 225 20.08 -5.58 8.45
N THR A 226 19.12 -4.69 8.72
CA THR A 226 18.20 -4.83 9.85
C THR A 226 16.88 -5.45 9.41
N PRO A 227 16.05 -5.99 10.34
CA PRO A 227 14.80 -6.64 9.97
C PRO A 227 13.92 -5.79 9.07
N ARG A 228 13.32 -6.40 8.05
CA ARG A 228 12.48 -5.71 7.05
C ARG A 228 11.61 -6.70 6.31
N ILE A 229 10.66 -6.17 5.54
CA ILE A 229 9.87 -6.99 4.63
C ILE A 229 10.77 -7.53 3.51
N ARG A 230 10.62 -8.81 3.20
CA ARG A 230 11.28 -9.55 2.11
C ARG A 230 10.94 -8.89 0.79
N TYR A 231 11.90 -8.92 -0.13
CA TYR A 231 11.60 -8.65 -1.53
C TYR A 231 10.99 -9.88 -2.18
N ARG A 232 10.35 -9.68 -3.34
CA ARG A 232 9.78 -10.80 -4.09
C ARG A 232 10.77 -11.96 -4.32
N PRO A 233 12.05 -11.75 -4.70
CA PRO A 233 13.03 -12.84 -4.85
C PRO A 233 13.29 -13.70 -3.60
N GLU A 234 13.05 -13.15 -2.41
CA GLU A 234 13.31 -13.81 -1.13
C GLU A 234 12.05 -14.50 -0.56
N MET A 235 10.90 -14.23 -1.17
CA MET A 235 9.63 -14.85 -0.79
C MET A 235 9.54 -16.26 -1.36
N THR A 236 9.22 -17.20 -0.50
CA THR A 236 8.98 -18.60 -0.86
C THR A 236 7.52 -18.93 -0.56
N PRO A 237 6.81 -19.58 -1.50
CA PRO A 237 5.43 -19.97 -1.25
C PRO A 237 5.37 -21.02 -0.14
N SER A 238 4.32 -20.97 0.67
CA SER A 238 4.02 -21.94 1.70
C SER A 238 2.53 -22.27 1.71
N ASN A 239 2.19 -23.49 2.14
CA ASN A 239 0.80 -23.88 2.38
C ASN A 239 0.40 -23.44 3.79
N ILE A 240 -0.17 -22.25 3.91
CA ILE A 240 -0.83 -21.81 5.12
C ILE A 240 -2.30 -22.19 5.00
N THR A 241 -2.66 -23.33 5.58
CA THR A 241 -4.02 -23.88 5.50
C THR A 241 -4.99 -23.00 6.28
N LEU A 242 -6.06 -22.57 5.61
CA LEU A 242 -7.15 -21.83 6.21
C LEU A 242 -8.36 -22.74 6.39
N THR A 243 -8.85 -22.84 7.62
CA THR A 243 -10.15 -23.47 7.90
C THR A 243 -11.23 -22.41 7.79
N ALA A 244 -12.32 -22.74 7.10
CA ALA A 244 -13.47 -21.87 6.98
C ALA A 244 -14.78 -22.67 6.92
N GLY A 245 -15.76 -22.24 7.69
CA GLY A 245 -17.16 -22.64 7.53
C GLY A 245 -17.76 -21.94 6.31
N VAL A 246 -18.41 -22.72 5.44
CA VAL A 246 -19.13 -22.24 4.26
C VAL A 246 -20.64 -22.31 4.51
N PRO A 247 -21.45 -21.44 3.87
CA PRO A 247 -22.89 -21.44 4.04
C PRO A 247 -23.52 -22.67 3.38
N GLU A 248 -24.72 -23.03 3.86
CA GLU A 248 -25.55 -24.05 3.21
C GLU A 248 -25.93 -23.62 1.78
N GLU A 249 -26.12 -24.60 0.91
CA GLU A 249 -26.60 -24.37 -0.45
C GLU A 249 -27.98 -23.72 -0.44
N PHE A 250 -28.23 -22.83 -1.40
CA PHE A 250 -29.55 -22.22 -1.59
C PHE A 250 -29.88 -22.04 -3.06
N GLU A 251 -31.18 -21.96 -3.35
CA GLU A 251 -31.70 -21.68 -4.69
C GLU A 251 -32.22 -20.25 -4.76
N LEU A 252 -31.96 -19.56 -5.87
CA LEU A 252 -32.49 -18.24 -6.18
C LEU A 252 -33.24 -18.29 -7.50
N GLY A 253 -34.48 -17.81 -7.49
CA GLY A 253 -35.24 -17.50 -8.70
C GLY A 253 -34.69 -16.26 -9.44
N PRO A 254 -35.23 -15.96 -10.63
CA PRO A 254 -34.83 -14.79 -11.42
C PRO A 254 -34.97 -13.47 -10.64
N GLY A 255 -33.89 -12.70 -10.56
CA GLY A 255 -33.83 -11.41 -9.87
C GLY A 255 -33.67 -11.49 -8.36
N GLU A 256 -33.76 -12.70 -7.77
CA GLU A 256 -33.62 -12.87 -6.33
C GLU A 256 -32.17 -12.71 -5.86
N THR A 257 -32.05 -12.39 -4.57
CA THR A 257 -30.77 -12.18 -3.90
C THR A 257 -30.77 -12.88 -2.54
N ARG A 258 -29.62 -13.41 -2.13
CA ARG A 258 -29.42 -13.92 -0.77
C ARG A 258 -27.98 -13.74 -0.32
N LYS A 259 -27.78 -13.41 0.95
CA LYS A 259 -26.46 -13.28 1.56
C LYS A 259 -25.90 -14.65 1.90
N ALA A 260 -24.68 -14.90 1.44
CA ALA A 260 -23.85 -16.05 1.80
C ALA A 260 -22.84 -15.62 2.86
N GLU A 261 -22.84 -16.27 4.03
CA GLU A 261 -21.97 -15.95 5.17
C GLU A 261 -20.90 -17.04 5.33
N PHE A 262 -19.67 -16.60 5.54
CA PHE A 262 -18.47 -17.40 5.71
C PHE A 262 -17.86 -17.10 7.08
N THR A 263 -17.37 -18.14 7.74
CA THR A 263 -16.70 -17.99 9.04
C THR A 263 -15.29 -18.57 8.95
N PHE A 264 -14.29 -17.71 9.02
CA PHE A 264 -12.89 -18.08 8.95
C PHE A 264 -12.31 -18.32 10.34
N GLU A 265 -11.29 -19.18 10.42
CA GLU A 265 -10.47 -19.38 11.61
C GLU A 265 -9.07 -18.79 11.41
N ILE A 266 -8.42 -18.40 12.51
CA ILE A 266 -7.03 -17.95 12.48
C ILE A 266 -6.14 -19.16 12.15
N PRO A 267 -5.25 -19.08 11.12
CA PRO A 267 -4.30 -20.16 10.83
C PRO A 267 -3.44 -20.53 12.04
N GLN A 268 -3.32 -21.83 12.32
CA GLN A 268 -2.56 -22.37 13.44
C GLN A 268 -1.19 -22.92 12.98
N GLY A 269 -0.23 -23.01 13.91
CA GLY A 269 1.07 -23.64 13.65
C GLY A 269 2.00 -22.84 12.73
N VAL A 270 1.76 -21.52 12.60
CA VAL A 270 2.59 -20.61 11.80
C VAL A 270 3.63 -19.90 12.66
N ASN A 271 4.72 -19.44 12.05
CA ASN A 271 5.74 -18.64 12.73
C ASN A 271 5.36 -17.15 12.70
N GLU A 272 4.62 -16.67 13.70
CA GLU A 272 4.15 -15.27 13.75
C GLU A 272 5.27 -14.23 13.62
N THR A 273 6.46 -14.53 14.16
CA THR A 273 7.62 -13.62 14.10
C THR A 273 8.20 -13.48 12.69
N ALA A 274 7.89 -14.41 11.79
CA ALA A 274 8.25 -14.30 10.38
C ALA A 274 7.21 -13.53 9.54
N LEU A 275 6.18 -12.97 10.20
CA LEU A 275 5.10 -12.20 9.61
C LEU A 275 4.38 -12.95 8.47
N PRO A 276 3.74 -14.10 8.76
CA PRO A 276 3.07 -14.94 7.77
C PRO A 276 1.82 -14.25 7.20
N VAL A 277 1.70 -14.32 5.88
CA VAL A 277 0.56 -13.81 5.10
C VAL A 277 -0.15 -14.97 4.44
N TYR A 278 -1.47 -14.90 4.39
CA TYR A 278 -2.30 -15.86 3.69
C TYR A 278 -3.40 -15.17 2.89
N GLY A 279 -4.02 -15.91 1.98
CA GLY A 279 -5.03 -15.36 1.08
C GLY A 279 -5.57 -16.43 0.15
N GLY A 280 -6.48 -16.01 -0.71
CA GLY A 280 -7.15 -16.88 -1.67
C GLY A 280 -8.45 -16.27 -2.11
N ARG A 281 -9.44 -17.12 -2.36
CA ARG A 281 -10.78 -16.68 -2.73
C ARG A 281 -11.87 -17.60 -2.22
N VAL A 282 -13.04 -17.01 -2.04
CA VAL A 282 -14.29 -17.74 -1.84
C VAL A 282 -14.98 -17.88 -3.19
N LEU A 283 -15.36 -19.10 -3.55
CA LEU A 283 -16.06 -19.44 -4.77
C LEU A 283 -17.57 -19.52 -4.53
N VAL A 284 -18.34 -18.89 -5.41
CA VAL A 284 -19.79 -19.03 -5.53
C VAL A 284 -20.07 -19.76 -6.84
N LYS A 285 -20.59 -20.99 -6.74
CA LYS A 285 -20.80 -21.90 -7.88
C LYS A 285 -22.28 -22.08 -8.12
N GLY A 286 -22.75 -21.74 -9.32
CA GLY A 286 -24.13 -21.97 -9.74
C GLY A 286 -24.32 -23.31 -10.44
N SER A 287 -25.48 -23.93 -10.28
CA SER A 287 -25.88 -25.15 -10.99
C SER A 287 -25.95 -24.99 -12.52
N ASN A 288 -25.94 -23.74 -13.01
CA ASN A 288 -25.83 -23.38 -14.43
C ASN A 288 -24.39 -23.39 -14.96
N GLY A 289 -23.41 -23.81 -14.14
CA GLY A 289 -21.99 -23.88 -14.51
C GLY A 289 -21.23 -22.55 -14.34
N GLU A 290 -21.88 -21.49 -13.85
CA GLU A 290 -21.22 -20.23 -13.54
C GLU A 290 -20.40 -20.35 -12.25
N THR A 291 -19.22 -19.73 -12.22
CA THR A 291 -18.42 -19.60 -11.00
C THR A 291 -17.78 -18.22 -10.93
N VAL A 292 -18.15 -17.49 -9.89
CA VAL A 292 -17.61 -16.17 -9.52
C VAL A 292 -16.96 -16.25 -8.15
N ALA A 293 -16.08 -15.30 -7.83
CA ALA A 293 -15.30 -15.38 -6.59
C ALA A 293 -15.14 -14.04 -5.86
N VAL A 294 -14.89 -14.11 -4.55
CA VAL A 294 -14.49 -12.96 -3.71
C VAL A 294 -13.06 -13.20 -3.22
N PRO A 295 -12.07 -12.35 -3.55
CA PRO A 295 -10.72 -12.48 -3.01
C PRO A 295 -10.71 -12.18 -1.50
N PHE A 296 -9.86 -12.89 -0.77
CA PHE A 296 -9.59 -12.63 0.64
C PHE A 296 -8.09 -12.53 0.92
N GLN A 297 -7.74 -11.74 1.95
CA GLN A 297 -6.36 -11.53 2.42
C GLN A 297 -6.34 -11.45 3.95
N GLY A 298 -5.29 -11.99 4.58
CA GLY A 298 -5.11 -11.90 6.03
C GLY A 298 -3.64 -12.03 6.46
N LEU A 299 -3.40 -11.65 7.71
CA LEU A 299 -2.12 -11.78 8.41
C LEU A 299 -2.28 -12.74 9.59
N ALA A 300 -1.35 -13.67 9.75
CA ALA A 300 -1.37 -14.64 10.85
C ALA A 300 -0.35 -14.27 11.94
N PHE A 301 -0.37 -12.99 12.35
CA PHE A 301 0.37 -12.41 13.46
C PHE A 301 -0.33 -11.13 13.94
N ASP A 302 0.04 -10.60 15.12
CA ASP A 302 -0.44 -9.30 15.62
C ASP A 302 0.40 -8.17 15.01
N LEU A 303 -0.20 -7.35 14.15
CA LEU A 303 0.54 -6.30 13.45
C LEU A 303 0.99 -5.17 14.38
N LYS A 304 0.16 -4.79 15.36
CA LYS A 304 0.48 -3.73 16.32
C LYS A 304 1.67 -4.11 17.17
N GLU A 305 1.71 -5.35 17.65
CA GLU A 305 2.79 -5.87 18.48
C GLU A 305 4.10 -5.96 17.68
N GLN A 306 4.04 -6.54 16.47
CA GLN A 306 5.24 -6.69 15.63
C GLN A 306 5.80 -5.34 15.12
N MET A 307 4.97 -4.30 15.04
CA MET A 307 5.37 -2.96 14.56
C MET A 307 5.68 -1.95 15.67
N GLN A 308 5.82 -2.37 16.93
CA GLN A 308 6.35 -1.50 18.01
C GLN A 308 7.74 -0.95 17.67
N SER A 309 8.53 -1.70 16.90
CA SER A 309 9.74 -1.20 16.24
C SER A 309 9.39 -0.89 14.78
N ALA A 310 8.81 0.27 14.49
CA ALA A 310 8.31 0.58 13.14
C ALA A 310 9.43 0.88 12.12
N PHE A 311 10.60 1.32 12.58
CA PHE A 311 11.67 1.79 11.73
C PHE A 311 12.67 0.69 11.35
N HIS A 312 13.32 0.89 10.22
CA HIS A 312 14.46 0.09 9.78
C HIS A 312 15.74 0.66 10.36
N GLY A 313 16.54 -0.16 11.03
CA GLY A 313 17.82 0.23 11.61
C GLY A 313 17.70 1.38 12.60
N THR A 314 18.56 2.39 12.43
CA THR A 314 18.67 3.55 13.33
C THR A 314 17.75 4.72 12.94
N TYR A 315 16.80 4.49 12.05
CA TYR A 315 15.83 5.51 11.65
C TYR A 315 14.76 5.74 12.75
N PRO A 316 14.10 6.90 12.78
CA PRO A 316 14.39 8.09 11.99
C PRO A 316 15.60 8.82 12.58
N TRP A 317 16.23 9.65 11.76
CA TRP A 317 17.44 10.37 12.18
C TRP A 317 17.48 11.76 11.57
N LEU A 318 18.11 12.65 12.34
CA LEU A 318 18.20 14.07 12.06
C LEU A 318 19.62 14.43 11.58
N ARG A 319 19.70 15.17 10.47
CA ARG A 319 20.94 15.74 9.95
C ARG A 319 20.81 17.23 9.68
N SER A 320 21.97 17.87 9.57
CA SER A 320 22.17 19.21 9.05
C SER A 320 23.50 19.20 8.29
N THR A 321 23.49 19.52 6.99
CA THR A 321 24.58 19.25 6.02
C THR A 321 24.97 17.76 5.86
N SER A 322 25.84 17.45 4.90
CA SER A 322 26.37 16.11 4.65
C SER A 322 27.32 15.60 5.74
N ALA A 323 27.82 16.47 6.62
CA ALA A 323 28.92 16.17 7.55
C ALA A 323 28.50 15.95 9.01
N TYR A 324 27.31 16.40 9.44
CA TYR A 324 26.91 16.37 10.86
C TYR A 324 25.61 15.58 11.09
N SER A 325 25.74 14.39 11.67
CA SER A 325 24.64 13.68 12.34
C SER A 325 24.39 14.28 13.72
N ASN A 326 23.11 14.44 14.11
CA ASN A 326 22.66 14.85 15.45
C ASN A 326 22.94 16.31 15.86
N LYS A 327 22.99 17.24 14.89
CA LYS A 327 23.01 18.68 15.19
C LYS A 327 21.64 19.11 15.76
N THR A 328 21.66 19.85 16.85
CA THR A 328 20.45 20.37 17.51
C THR A 328 20.35 21.91 17.50
N THR A 329 21.32 22.61 16.91
CA THR A 329 21.31 24.08 16.83
C THR A 329 21.30 24.54 15.37
N PHE A 330 20.39 25.43 14.99
CA PHE A 330 20.15 25.80 13.60
C PHE A 330 20.01 27.32 13.42
N ASN A 331 20.61 27.87 12.36
CA ASN A 331 20.38 29.25 11.93
C ASN A 331 19.56 29.38 10.63
N PHE A 332 19.10 28.24 10.08
CA PHE A 332 18.30 28.14 8.86
C PHE A 332 18.95 28.72 7.60
N ASN A 333 20.30 28.73 7.53
CA ASN A 333 21.02 29.16 6.34
C ASN A 333 20.85 28.13 5.19
N THR A 334 20.05 28.49 4.20
CA THR A 334 19.74 27.64 3.04
C THR A 334 20.78 27.70 1.92
N ALA A 335 21.87 28.45 2.07
CA ALA A 335 22.94 28.49 1.07
C ALA A 335 23.46 27.06 0.78
N THR A 336 23.78 26.78 -0.49
CA THR A 336 24.16 25.42 -0.93
C THR A 336 25.38 24.87 -0.18
N GLY A 337 26.32 25.72 0.23
CA GLY A 337 27.48 25.32 1.03
C GLY A 337 27.23 25.26 2.54
N ALA A 338 26.11 25.80 3.04
CA ALA A 338 25.81 25.90 4.46
C ALA A 338 24.77 24.88 4.93
N GLN A 339 23.65 24.73 4.20
CA GLN A 339 22.54 23.80 4.46
C GLN A 339 22.20 23.61 5.96
N ASP A 340 22.10 24.71 6.71
CA ASP A 340 22.01 24.70 8.17
C ASP A 340 20.56 24.69 8.64
N PHE A 341 19.87 23.57 8.41
CA PHE A 341 18.49 23.36 8.81
C PHE A 341 18.22 21.88 9.14
N PRO A 342 17.13 21.56 9.85
CA PRO A 342 16.72 20.18 10.13
C PRO A 342 16.37 19.40 8.85
N MET A 343 17.06 18.30 8.62
CA MET A 343 16.72 17.29 7.62
C MET A 343 16.36 15.98 8.32
N MET A 344 15.10 15.60 8.27
CA MET A 344 14.63 14.33 8.82
C MET A 344 14.65 13.25 7.75
N PHE A 345 15.20 12.08 8.09
CA PHE A 345 15.23 10.92 7.21
C PHE A 345 14.46 9.78 7.87
N MET A 346 13.55 9.17 7.12
CA MET A 346 12.63 8.14 7.60
C MET A 346 12.72 6.88 6.75
N LYS A 347 12.84 5.73 7.43
CA LYS A 347 12.62 4.40 6.84
C LYS A 347 11.74 3.55 7.74
N ILE A 348 10.56 3.18 7.26
CA ILE A 348 9.57 2.38 7.99
C ILE A 348 9.37 1.02 7.33
N LYS A 349 9.25 -0.03 8.16
CA LYS A 349 9.08 -1.43 7.74
C LYS A 349 7.66 -1.72 7.26
N TRP A 350 6.69 -1.05 7.85
CA TRP A 350 5.28 -1.09 7.48
C TRP A 350 4.78 0.31 7.14
N GLY A 351 3.69 0.42 6.38
CA GLY A 351 3.07 1.72 6.12
C GLY A 351 2.44 2.29 7.39
N THR A 352 2.19 3.59 7.42
CA THR A 352 1.58 4.26 8.57
C THR A 352 0.51 5.23 8.11
N ARG A 353 -0.57 5.31 8.90
CA ARG A 353 -1.67 6.25 8.66
C ARG A 353 -1.22 7.69 8.81
N GLU A 354 -0.30 7.99 9.73
CA GLU A 354 0.07 9.35 10.07
C GLU A 354 1.55 9.46 10.43
N VAL A 355 2.23 10.40 9.79
CA VAL A 355 3.56 10.88 10.19
C VAL A 355 3.39 12.33 10.63
N ARG A 356 3.99 12.68 11.77
CA ARG A 356 3.95 14.01 12.35
C ARG A 356 5.35 14.58 12.54
N TRP A 357 5.45 15.88 12.33
CA TRP A 357 6.62 16.68 12.73
C TRP A 357 6.11 17.90 13.50
N ASP A 358 6.19 17.81 14.81
CA ASP A 358 5.59 18.72 15.78
C ASP A 358 6.67 19.51 16.54
N ILE A 359 6.41 20.78 16.79
CA ILE A 359 7.27 21.69 17.56
C ILE A 359 6.54 22.09 18.83
N TYR A 360 7.23 21.95 19.96
CA TYR A 360 6.76 22.29 21.30
C TYR A 360 7.70 23.29 21.97
N GLU A 361 7.21 23.94 23.01
CA GLU A 361 8.03 24.61 24.01
C GLU A 361 9.07 23.65 24.59
N SER A 362 10.23 24.17 25.00
CA SER A 362 11.32 23.35 25.53
C SER A 362 10.90 22.61 26.81
N GLY A 363 11.31 21.35 26.93
CA GLY A 363 10.99 20.49 28.07
C GLY A 363 9.71 19.66 27.90
N PHE A 364 9.15 19.60 26.70
CA PHE A 364 8.06 18.66 26.38
C PHE A 364 8.51 17.21 26.57
N GLU A 365 7.67 16.42 27.24
CA GLU A 365 7.88 14.99 27.47
C GLU A 365 6.66 14.19 26.96
N ASN A 366 6.88 13.18 26.11
CA ASN A 366 5.79 12.43 25.48
C ASN A 366 4.83 11.80 26.51
N GLU A 367 5.36 11.23 27.58
CA GLU A 367 4.56 10.51 28.59
C GLU A 367 3.72 11.45 29.45
N ARG A 368 4.13 12.73 29.55
CA ARG A 368 3.50 13.72 30.43
C ARG A 368 2.57 14.66 29.67
N ASP A 369 3.00 15.12 28.49
CA ASP A 369 2.44 16.28 27.82
C ASP A 369 1.71 15.95 26.50
N TRP A 370 1.78 14.70 26.01
CA TRP A 370 1.15 14.35 24.73
C TRP A 370 -0.37 14.45 24.78
N GLU A 371 -0.94 15.09 23.75
CA GLU A 371 -2.38 15.17 23.50
C GLU A 371 -2.64 15.00 22.00
N TYR A 372 -3.77 14.35 21.66
CA TYR A 372 -4.17 14.13 20.27
C TYR A 372 -5.64 14.54 20.01
N PRO A 373 -5.91 15.29 18.92
CA PRO A 373 -4.93 15.96 18.09
C PRO A 373 -4.26 17.12 18.88
N PRO A 374 -2.96 17.39 18.68
CA PRO A 374 -2.32 18.50 19.38
C PRO A 374 -2.89 19.83 18.90
N VAL A 375 -3.17 20.74 19.84
CA VAL A 375 -3.82 22.05 19.60
C VAL A 375 -2.85 23.18 19.94
N PRO A 376 -2.55 24.11 19.02
CA PRO A 376 -1.60 25.19 19.29
C PRO A 376 -1.96 25.97 20.57
N GLY A 377 -0.98 26.17 21.44
CA GLY A 377 -1.12 26.83 22.75
C GLY A 377 -1.55 25.92 23.90
N GLN A 378 -1.75 24.61 23.67
CA GLN A 378 -2.05 23.63 24.72
C GLN A 378 -0.88 22.66 24.91
N GLN A 379 -0.58 22.27 26.15
CA GLN A 379 0.51 21.35 26.50
C GLN A 379 1.86 21.72 25.86
N GLY A 380 2.13 23.02 25.74
CA GLY A 380 3.35 23.54 25.09
C GLY A 380 3.42 23.32 23.58
N TYR A 381 2.38 22.81 22.90
CA TYR A 381 2.39 22.65 21.45
C TYR A 381 2.35 24.00 20.74
N ILE A 382 3.34 24.25 19.88
CA ILE A 382 3.44 25.48 19.10
C ILE A 382 2.78 25.31 17.74
N GLY A 383 3.03 24.18 17.08
CA GLY A 383 2.49 23.88 15.76
C GLY A 383 3.31 22.81 15.05
N SER A 384 2.87 22.42 13.85
CA SER A 384 3.59 21.47 13.03
C SER A 384 4.60 22.17 12.12
N ALA A 385 5.73 21.50 11.91
CA ALA A 385 6.71 21.88 10.91
C ALA A 385 6.13 21.71 9.49
N THR A 386 6.79 22.33 8.52
CA THR A 386 6.59 22.05 7.10
C THR A 386 7.79 21.30 6.52
N SER A 387 7.61 20.68 5.36
CA SER A 387 8.73 20.18 4.56
C SER A 387 8.72 20.81 3.18
N TRP A 388 9.91 21.13 2.68
CA TRP A 388 10.11 21.46 1.27
C TRP A 388 9.65 20.29 0.37
N SER A 389 8.90 20.61 -0.68
CA SER A 389 8.18 19.63 -1.52
C SER A 389 9.08 18.73 -2.35
N SER A 390 10.34 19.13 -2.56
CA SER A 390 11.34 18.36 -3.31
C SER A 390 12.43 17.78 -2.41
N ALA A 391 12.20 17.72 -1.10
CA ALA A 391 13.09 17.03 -0.17
C ALA A 391 13.26 15.56 -0.59
N GLY A 392 14.51 15.09 -0.67
CA GLY A 392 14.83 13.72 -1.10
C GLY A 392 14.79 13.47 -2.61
N SER A 393 14.25 14.38 -3.43
CA SER A 393 14.28 14.26 -4.90
C SER A 393 15.51 14.91 -5.53
N VAL A 394 16.29 15.67 -4.76
CA VAL A 394 17.57 16.27 -5.14
C VAL A 394 18.62 16.06 -4.05
N ALA A 395 19.90 16.15 -4.42
CA ALA A 395 21.00 15.96 -3.48
C ALA A 395 21.11 17.08 -2.41
N SER A 396 20.77 18.32 -2.77
CA SER A 396 20.81 19.46 -1.86
C SER A 396 19.89 20.59 -2.33
N PHE A 397 19.50 21.47 -1.40
CA PHE A 397 18.75 22.67 -1.73
C PHE A 397 19.66 23.73 -2.37
N ASN A 398 19.23 24.31 -3.48
CA ASN A 398 19.94 25.38 -4.16
C ASN A 398 19.03 26.62 -4.27
N PRO A 399 19.29 27.69 -3.49
CA PRO A 399 18.43 28.87 -3.48
C PRO A 399 18.39 29.61 -4.83
N ALA A 400 19.35 29.37 -5.74
CA ALA A 400 19.33 29.95 -7.08
C ALA A 400 18.40 29.20 -8.05
N ARG A 401 17.96 27.98 -7.70
CA ARG A 401 17.15 27.11 -8.58
C ARG A 401 15.83 26.67 -7.95
N HIS A 402 15.75 26.69 -6.62
CA HIS A 402 14.64 26.14 -5.87
C HIS A 402 14.01 27.22 -5.00
N ASN A 403 12.68 27.17 -4.86
CA ASN A 403 11.94 28.04 -3.98
C ASN A 403 11.77 27.37 -2.61
N ALA A 404 12.30 28.01 -1.55
CA ALA A 404 12.19 27.51 -0.18
C ALA A 404 10.74 27.53 0.34
N SER A 405 9.86 28.29 -0.29
CA SER A 405 8.45 28.40 0.12
C SER A 405 7.55 27.31 -0.44
N ASP A 406 8.06 26.47 -1.36
CA ASP A 406 7.34 25.32 -1.92
C ASP A 406 7.29 24.21 -0.89
N THR A 407 6.33 24.31 0.03
CA THR A 407 6.25 23.48 1.23
C THR A 407 4.90 22.82 1.37
N PHE A 408 4.86 21.64 1.98
CA PHE A 408 3.64 21.04 2.55
C PHE A 408 3.74 20.94 4.08
N SER A 409 2.60 20.91 4.75
CA SER A 409 2.51 20.86 6.21
C SER A 409 2.30 19.44 6.71
N PHE A 410 2.77 19.17 7.93
CA PHE A 410 2.41 17.96 8.67
C PHE A 410 1.07 18.13 9.41
N PRO A 411 0.33 17.04 9.68
CA PRO A 411 0.68 15.64 9.41
C PRO A 411 0.62 15.28 7.91
N VAL A 412 1.45 14.32 7.51
CA VAL A 412 1.24 13.61 6.24
C VAL A 412 0.63 12.25 6.52
N THR A 413 -0.33 11.85 5.70
CA THR A 413 -1.10 10.61 5.91
C THR A 413 -0.76 9.54 4.88
N ASP A 414 -1.17 8.31 5.17
CA ASP A 414 -1.14 7.19 4.22
C ASP A 414 0.25 6.91 3.64
N GLN A 415 1.28 7.00 4.48
CA GLN A 415 2.66 6.82 4.05
C GLN A 415 2.97 5.34 3.90
N GLY A 416 3.30 4.91 2.68
CA GLY A 416 3.73 3.55 2.38
C GLY A 416 5.08 3.21 3.01
N ARG A 417 5.34 1.92 3.21
CA ARG A 417 6.65 1.46 3.68
C ARG A 417 7.76 1.79 2.66
N ASN A 418 8.99 1.93 3.13
CA ASN A 418 10.15 2.23 2.28
C ASN A 418 11.46 1.57 2.77
N ALA A 419 11.39 0.75 3.84
CA ALA A 419 12.52 -0.05 4.32
C ALA A 419 12.90 -1.16 3.33
N LEU A 420 13.87 -0.85 2.46
CA LEU A 420 14.49 -1.75 1.47
C LEU A 420 16.04 -1.67 1.63
N THR A 421 16.74 -2.82 1.52
CA THR A 421 18.19 -3.09 1.71
C THR A 421 19.18 -2.32 0.87
N THR A 422 18.90 -2.03 -0.41
CA THR A 422 19.92 -1.49 -1.30
C THR A 422 19.32 -0.42 -2.20
N GLY A 423 19.74 0.83 -1.97
CA GLY A 423 19.31 1.98 -2.78
C GLY A 423 17.84 2.38 -2.64
N GLY A 424 17.08 1.76 -1.73
CA GLY A 424 15.69 2.12 -1.47
C GLY A 424 15.55 3.59 -1.04
N PHE A 425 14.55 4.26 -1.62
CA PHE A 425 14.20 5.66 -1.34
C PHE A 425 14.10 5.89 0.17
N THR A 426 15.04 6.66 0.71
CA THR A 426 14.86 7.23 2.04
C THR A 426 13.91 8.40 1.90
N THR A 427 12.76 8.34 2.59
CA THR A 427 11.88 9.51 2.66
C THR A 427 12.60 10.57 3.46
N ALA A 428 12.77 11.76 2.87
CA ALA A 428 13.46 12.87 3.49
C ALA A 428 12.52 14.06 3.59
N TYR A 429 12.61 14.79 4.69
CA TYR A 429 11.84 15.99 4.96
C TYR A 429 12.79 17.11 5.37
N TYR A 430 12.73 18.26 4.70
CA TYR A 430 13.60 19.40 4.99
C TYR A 430 12.78 20.54 5.53
N TRP A 431 13.03 20.94 6.77
CA TRP A 431 12.27 22.01 7.42
C TRP A 431 13.10 23.30 7.42
N PHE A 432 12.65 24.31 6.68
CA PHE A 432 13.31 25.63 6.62
C PHE A 432 12.81 26.61 7.70
N GLY A 433 12.17 26.10 8.75
CA GLY A 433 11.67 26.88 9.88
C GLY A 433 10.27 27.47 9.68
N LYS A 434 9.68 27.31 8.49
CA LYS A 434 8.27 27.68 8.23
C LYS A 434 7.33 26.71 8.94
N MET A 435 6.39 27.24 9.70
CA MET A 435 5.35 26.51 10.42
C MET A 435 4.11 26.32 9.54
N ALA A 436 3.24 25.37 9.91
CA ALA A 436 2.04 25.05 9.14
C ALA A 436 1.01 26.19 9.08
N ASP A 437 1.01 27.09 10.05
CA ASP A 437 0.18 28.31 10.06
C ASP A 437 0.75 29.43 9.16
N GLY A 438 1.89 29.19 8.51
CA GLY A 438 2.57 30.13 7.63
C GLY A 438 3.58 31.03 8.33
N THR A 439 3.70 30.98 9.66
CA THR A 439 4.70 31.75 10.41
C THR A 439 6.10 31.16 10.27
N GLN A 440 7.11 31.94 10.64
CA GLN A 440 8.50 31.48 10.73
C GLN A 440 8.85 31.26 12.21
N ILE A 441 9.50 30.13 12.52
CA ILE A 441 9.96 29.84 13.88
C ILE A 441 10.91 30.94 14.38
N ALA A 442 10.66 31.42 15.60
CA ALA A 442 11.48 32.44 16.24
C ALA A 442 12.77 31.83 16.82
N PRO A 443 13.80 32.66 17.09
CA PRO A 443 14.95 32.23 17.88
C PRO A 443 14.53 31.82 19.29
N GLY A 444 15.06 30.70 19.78
CA GLY A 444 14.65 30.12 21.06
C GLY A 444 15.07 28.66 21.22
N ASN A 445 14.70 28.08 22.35
CA ASN A 445 14.85 26.66 22.62
C ASN A 445 13.48 25.98 22.53
N TYR A 446 13.44 24.81 21.90
CA TYR A 446 12.21 24.09 21.60
C TYR A 446 12.44 22.58 21.72
N THR A 447 11.37 21.83 21.98
CA THR A 447 11.38 20.39 21.78
C THR A 447 10.81 20.08 20.39
N MET A 448 11.54 19.31 19.60
CA MET A 448 11.12 18.86 18.28
C MET A 448 10.78 17.37 18.33
N ARG A 449 9.59 17.01 17.84
CA ARG A 449 9.09 15.64 17.79
C ARG A 449 8.79 15.23 16.35
N PHE A 450 9.41 14.15 15.90
CA PHE A 450 9.08 13.50 14.63
C PHE A 450 8.65 12.07 14.90
N ALA A 451 7.43 11.70 14.54
CA ALA A 451 6.88 10.40 14.90
C ALA A 451 5.96 9.81 13.84
N VAL A 452 5.88 8.48 13.81
CA VAL A 452 4.93 7.70 13.02
C VAL A 452 3.96 6.98 13.96
N LEU A 453 2.70 6.86 13.54
CA LEU A 453 1.70 6.09 14.27
C LEU A 453 1.89 4.59 13.99
N VAL A 454 2.01 3.78 15.05
CA VAL A 454 2.03 2.32 14.93
C VAL A 454 0.68 1.82 14.40
N PRO A 455 0.64 0.88 13.43
CA PRO A 455 -0.62 0.34 12.90
C PRO A 455 -1.57 -0.15 14.00
N PHE A 456 -2.88 0.05 13.80
CA PHE A 456 -3.95 -0.30 14.75
C PHE A 456 -3.83 0.26 16.17
N SER A 457 -2.94 1.23 16.40
CA SER A 457 -2.80 1.89 17.70
C SER A 457 -3.70 3.11 17.82
N ASP A 458 -4.15 3.41 19.05
CA ASP A 458 -4.92 4.62 19.34
C ASP A 458 -3.98 5.84 19.35
N PRO A 459 -4.17 6.85 18.49
CA PRO A 459 -3.31 8.02 18.46
C PRO A 459 -3.34 8.87 19.74
N VAL A 460 -4.33 8.70 20.62
CA VAL A 460 -4.40 9.39 21.92
C VAL A 460 -3.30 8.88 22.87
N GLU A 461 -2.92 7.61 22.78
CA GLU A 461 -1.88 7.04 23.63
C GLU A 461 -0.48 7.47 23.15
N ALA A 462 0.33 8.07 24.04
CA ALA A 462 1.69 8.49 23.70
C ALA A 462 2.55 7.33 23.18
N GLY A 463 2.40 6.14 23.76
CA GLY A 463 3.12 4.92 23.39
C GLY A 463 2.83 4.40 21.97
N SER A 464 1.73 4.83 21.36
CA SER A 464 1.34 4.49 19.97
C SER A 464 2.23 5.13 18.91
N TRP A 465 3.02 6.13 19.29
CA TRP A 465 3.87 6.88 18.39
C TRP A 465 5.32 6.51 18.58
N LYS A 466 6.01 6.20 17.49
CA LYS A 466 7.45 5.90 17.52
C LYS A 466 8.20 6.92 16.69
N GLY A 467 9.37 7.35 17.15
CA GLY A 467 10.22 8.23 16.37
C GLY A 467 11.30 8.91 17.21
N LEU A 468 11.59 10.17 16.88
CA LEU A 468 12.62 10.98 17.51
C LEU A 468 11.97 12.16 18.24
N THR A 469 12.32 12.34 19.51
CA THR A 469 12.06 13.58 20.26
C THR A 469 13.39 14.14 20.71
N THR A 470 13.66 15.42 20.44
CA THR A 470 14.96 16.03 20.72
C THR A 470 14.82 17.54 20.96
N GLU A 471 15.59 18.07 21.90
CA GLU A 471 15.71 19.52 22.10
C GLU A 471 16.48 20.16 20.94
N ILE A 472 16.01 21.32 20.49
CA ILE A 472 16.66 22.14 19.46
C ILE A 472 16.79 23.60 19.90
N THR A 473 17.80 24.29 19.37
CA THR A 473 18.00 25.73 19.53
C THR A 473 17.96 26.40 18.15
N VAL A 474 17.08 27.39 18.00
CA VAL A 474 17.03 28.26 16.82
C VAL A 474 17.80 29.54 17.12
N LEU A 475 18.78 29.84 16.27
CA LEU A 475 19.60 31.04 16.36
C LEU A 475 18.95 32.20 15.59
N PRO A 476 19.21 33.47 15.99
CA PRO A 476 18.82 34.64 15.21
C PRO A 476 19.37 34.59 13.78
N THR A 477 18.52 34.87 12.80
CA THR A 477 18.92 35.02 11.39
C THR A 477 19.58 36.38 11.19
N GLY A 478 20.92 36.43 11.27
CA GLY A 478 21.67 37.65 11.00
C GLY A 478 23.17 37.44 11.09
N ASN A 479 23.87 37.80 9.99
CA ASN A 479 25.32 37.97 9.83
C ASN A 479 26.11 37.92 11.15
N THR A 480 26.48 36.72 11.62
CA THR A 480 27.47 36.61 12.67
C THR A 480 28.82 36.92 12.03
N THR A 481 29.22 38.19 12.14
CA THR A 481 30.64 38.50 12.23
C THR A 481 31.17 37.60 13.34
N VAL A 482 31.95 36.60 12.95
CA VAL A 482 32.63 35.71 13.88
C VAL A 482 33.55 36.60 14.71
N ALA A 483 33.10 37.01 15.89
CA ALA A 483 34.01 37.39 16.95
C ALA A 483 34.76 36.10 17.30
N ARG A 484 35.94 35.93 16.69
CA ARG A 484 36.94 34.96 17.14
C ARG A 484 37.12 35.19 18.63
N ARG A 485 36.64 34.27 19.47
CA ARG A 485 37.16 34.16 20.83
C ARG A 485 38.58 33.64 20.71
N TRP A 486 39.53 34.56 20.82
CA TRP A 486 40.87 34.25 21.33
C TRP A 486 40.78 34.19 22.85
N GLN A 487 40.85 32.99 23.39
CA GLN A 487 41.80 32.51 24.41
C GLN A 487 41.36 31.14 24.91
#